data_AF-A0A935MSU5-F1
#
_entry.id   AF-A0A935MSU5-F1
#
_cell.length_a   1.000
_cell.length_b   1.000
_cell.length_c   1.000
_cell.angle_alpha   90.00
_cell.angle_beta   90.00
_cell.angle_gamma   90.00
#
_symmetry.space_group_name_H-M   'P 1'
#
loop_
_entity.id
_entity.type
_entity.pdbx_description
1 polymer ?
#
loop_
_entity_poly.entity_id
_entity_poly.type
_entity_poly.pdbx_seq_one_letter_code
_entity_poly.pdbx_strand_id
1 'polypeptide(L)' 'MIVHRRTWFYRLAGQKFAHAISFKIPLTANQVREEIRRTFSAAPLELWAR' A
#
# COMPACT_ATOMS: atom_id res chain seq x y z
N MET A 1 7.97 -15.24 1.77
CA MET A 1 8.52 -14.34 2.79
C MET A 1 7.45 -13.30 3.14
N ILE A 2 6.74 -13.49 4.26
CA ILE A 2 5.65 -12.58 4.66
C ILE A 2 6.28 -11.45 5.49
N VAL A 3 6.67 -10.37 4.83
CA VAL A 3 7.21 -9.19 5.52
C VAL A 3 6.03 -8.37 6.04
N HIS A 4 5.94 -8.27 7.36
CA HIS A 4 4.97 -7.43 8.04
C HIS A 4 5.63 -6.07 8.30
N ARG A 5 5.26 -5.04 7.53
CA ARG A 5 5.74 -3.65 7.71
C ARG A 5 4.58 -2.74 8.07
N ARG A 6 4.88 -1.73 8.88
CA ARG A 6 3.91 -0.70 9.26
C ARG A 6 3.78 0.40 8.22
N THR A 7 4.82 0.71 7.47
CA THR A 7 4.80 1.78 6.47
C THR A 7 5.04 1.21 5.08
N TRP A 8 4.16 1.58 4.17
CA TRP A 8 4.18 1.16 2.78
C TRP A 8 4.10 2.39 1.89
N PHE A 9 4.76 2.33 0.74
CA PHE A 9 4.58 3.27 -0.33
C PHE A 9 3.74 2.62 -1.42
N TYR A 10 2.82 3.37 -2.00
CA TYR A 10 2.00 2.92 -3.10
C TYR A 10 1.87 4.00 -4.15
N ARG A 11 1.55 3.59 -5.37
CA ARG A 11 1.24 4.51 -6.47
C ARG A 11 0.04 4.01 -7.23
N LEU A 12 -0.96 4.86 -7.39
CA LEU A 12 -2.13 4.56 -8.20
C LEU A 12 -1.89 4.92 -9.68
N ALA A 13 -2.65 4.28 -10.57
CA ALA A 13 -2.62 4.63 -11.99
C ALA A 13 -3.04 6.10 -12.17
N GLY A 14 -2.24 6.87 -12.90
CA GLY A 14 -2.45 8.31 -13.10
C GLY A 14 -1.79 9.21 -12.04
N GLN A 15 -1.26 8.66 -10.94
CA GLN A 15 -0.46 9.45 -10.00
C GLN A 15 0.99 9.59 -10.47
N LYS A 16 1.52 10.82 -10.40
CA LYS A 16 2.91 11.13 -10.76
C LYS A 16 3.91 10.73 -9.67
N PHE A 17 3.48 10.72 -8.41
CA PHE A 17 4.34 10.47 -7.25
C PHE A 17 3.83 9.28 -6.43
N ALA A 18 4.75 8.64 -5.70
CA ALA A 18 4.40 7.62 -4.71
C ALA A 18 3.86 8.28 -3.43
N HIS A 19 2.85 7.65 -2.84
CA HIS A 19 2.25 8.07 -1.58
C HIS A 19 2.62 7.08 -0.47
N ALA A 20 2.79 7.58 0.75
CA ALA A 20 3.03 6.74 1.91
C ALA A 20 1.72 6.47 2.65
N ILE A 21 1.56 5.24 3.13
CA ILE A 21 0.50 4.83 4.06
C ILE A 21 1.14 4.11 5.24
N SER A 22 0.71 4.47 6.45
CA SER A 22 1.21 3.88 7.69
C SER A 22 0.07 3.28 8.49
N PHE A 23 0.30 2.07 8.99
CA PHE A 23 -0.68 1.27 9.71
C PHE A 23 -0.26 1.13 11.17
N LYS A 24 -1.26 1.10 12.07
CA LYS A 24 -1.03 0.90 13.51
C LYS A 24 -0.46 -0.49 13.82
N ILE A 25 -0.92 -1.50 13.09
CA ILE A 25 -0.43 -2.87 13.13
C ILE A 25 0.39 -3.17 11.87
N PRO A 26 1.43 -4.00 11.95
CA PRO A 26 2.22 -4.33 10.77
C PRO A 26 1.38 -5.23 9.85
N LEU A 27 1.23 -4.81 8.58
CA LEU A 27 0.38 -5.50 7.60
C LEU A 27 1.23 -6.17 6.53
N THR A 28 0.63 -7.18 5.90
CA THR A 28 1.18 -7.86 4.72
C THR A 28 0.87 -7.08 3.44
N ALA A 29 1.65 -7.30 2.38
CA ALA A 29 1.44 -6.66 1.08
C ALA A 29 -0.01 -6.82 0.56
N ASN A 30 -0.60 -8.01 0.74
CA ASN A 30 -1.97 -8.29 0.31
C ASN A 30 -3.01 -7.50 1.12
N GLN A 31 -2.85 -7.41 2.44
CA GLN A 31 -3.73 -6.61 3.29
C GLN A 31 -3.64 -5.13 2.94
N VAL A 32 -2.43 -4.62 2.71
CA VAL A 32 -2.21 -3.22 2.29
C VAL A 32 -2.85 -2.95 0.93
N ARG A 33 -2.75 -3.89 -0.02
CA ARG A 33 -3.39 -3.76 -1.34
C ARG A 33 -4.91 -3.73 -1.24
N GLU A 34 -5.50 -4.57 -0.39
CA GLU A 34 -6.93 -4.56 -0.08
C GLU A 34 -7.35 -3.23 0.57
N GLU A 35 -6.59 -2.72 1.53
CA GLU A 35 -6.92 -1.45 2.18
C GLU A 35 -6.87 -0.29 1.20
N ILE A 36 -5.82 -0.19 0.37
CA ILE A 36 -5.71 0.83 -0.68
C ILE A 36 -6.89 0.72 -1.66
N ARG A 37 -7.27 -0.51 -2.04
CA ARG A 37 -8.43 -0.72 -2.92
C ARG A 37 -9.73 -0.27 -2.27
N ARG A 38 -9.92 -0.47 -0.97
CA ARG A 38 -11.10 0.00 -0.23
C ARG A 38 -11.12 1.52 -0.07
N THR A 39 -9.97 2.14 0.20
CA THR A 39 -9.87 3.59 0.43
C THR A 39 -10.00 4.39 -0.87
N PHE A 40 -9.38 3.92 -1.95
CA PHE A 40 -9.30 4.68 -3.21
C PHE A 40 -10.12 4.06 -4.35
N SER A 41 -10.88 2.98 -4.09
CA SER A 41 -11.62 2.21 -5.09
C SER A 41 -10.78 1.72 -6.28
N ALA A 42 -9.45 1.73 -6.13
CA ALA A 42 -8.49 1.46 -7.20
C ALA A 42 -7.34 0.59 -6.70
N ALA A 43 -6.88 -0.33 -7.54
CA ALA A 43 -5.72 -1.14 -7.23
C ALA A 43 -4.44 -0.30 -7.41
N PRO A 44 -3.48 -0.36 -6.47
CA PRO A 44 -2.18 0.26 -6.68
C PRO A 44 -1.45 -0.41 -7.84
N LEU A 45 -0.86 0.41 -8.71
CA LEU A 45 0.01 -0.01 -9.81
C LEU A 45 1.34 -0.51 -9.26
N GLU A 46 1.87 0.20 -8.28
CA GLU A 46 3.13 -0.12 -7.62
C GLU A 46 2.92 -0.09 -6.09
N LEU A 47 3.55 -1.03 -5.38
CA LEU A 47 3.48 -1.18 -3.93
C LEU A 47 4.84 -1.62 -3.40
N TRP A 48 5.38 -0.87 -2.44
CA TRP A 48 6.70 -1.10 -1.88
C TRP A 48 6.63 -1.00 -0.35
N ALA A 49 7.37 -1.87 0.34
CA ALA A 49 7.52 -1.80 1.78
C ALA A 49 8.78 -0.97 2.11
N ARG A 50 8.70 -0.12 3.14
CA ARG A 50 9.90 0.54 3.69
C ARG A 50 10.58 -0.33 4.75
#